data_AF-A0A352IND9-F1
#
_entry.id   AF-A0A352IND9-F1
#
_cell.length_a   1.000
_cell.length_b   1.000
_cell.length_c   1.000
_cell.angle_alpha   90.00
_cell.angle_beta   90.00
_cell.angle_gamma   90.00
#
_symmetry.space_group_name_H-M   'P 1'
#
loop_
_entity.id
_entity.type
_entity.pdbx_description
1 polymer ?
#
loop_
_entity_poly.entity_id
_entity_poly.type
_entity_poly.pdbx_seq_one_letter_code
_entity_poly.pdbx_strand_id
1 'polypeptide(L)' 'MQKDKPFSQACENNKAPILEKLVELFKQPGTILEIGTGTGQHAVHFAAH' A
#
# COMPACT_ATOMS: atom_id res chain seq x y z
N MET A 1 5.09 25.87 -1.25
CA MET A 1 4.49 25.03 -0.20
C MET A 1 4.08 23.72 -0.85
N GLN A 2 4.74 22.61 -0.51
CA GLN A 2 4.32 21.28 -0.99
C GLN A 2 2.94 21.03 -0.39
N LYS A 3 1.90 20.93 -1.22
CA LYS A 3 0.56 20.56 -0.75
C LYS A 3 0.63 19.10 -0.33
N ASP A 4 0.26 18.79 0.91
CA ASP A 4 0.13 17.40 1.35
C ASP A 4 -0.80 16.65 0.40
N LYS A 5 -0.41 15.43 0.02
CA LYS A 5 -1.24 14.58 -0.83
C LYS A 5 -2.52 14.22 -0.06
N PRO A 6 -3.68 14.08 -0.74
CA PRO A 6 -4.89 13.59 -0.10
C PRO A 6 -4.65 12.30 0.70
N PHE A 7 -5.17 12.28 1.92
CA PHE A 7 -5.04 11.15 2.84
C PHE A 7 -6.37 10.43 3.00
N SER A 8 -6.34 9.11 2.87
CA SER A 8 -7.47 8.22 3.12
C SER A 8 -7.23 7.45 4.41
N GLN A 9 -8.05 7.71 5.43
CA GLN A 9 -8.03 6.94 6.68
C GLN A 9 -8.40 5.48 6.45
N ALA A 10 -9.27 5.19 5.47
CA ALA A 10 -9.59 3.82 5.09
C ALA A 10 -8.34 3.09 4.53
N CYS A 11 -7.52 3.77 3.73
CA CYS A 11 -6.24 3.21 3.28
C CYS A 11 -5.30 2.96 4.47
N GLU A 12 -5.21 3.89 5.42
CA GLU A 12 -4.39 3.74 6.63
C GLU A 12 -4.79 2.51 7.45
N ASN A 13 -6.08 2.31 7.67
CA ASN A 13 -6.59 1.17 8.43
C ASN A 13 -6.33 -0.18 7.72
N ASN A 14 -6.37 -0.17 6.38
CA ASN A 14 -6.31 -1.40 5.58
C ASN A 14 -4.87 -1.82 5.21
N LYS A 15 -3.89 -0.92 5.27
CA LYS A 15 -2.53 -1.21 4.74
C LYS A 15 -1.86 -2.40 5.45
N ALA A 16 -1.92 -2.47 6.78
CA ALA A 16 -1.29 -3.54 7.54
C ALA A 16 -1.93 -4.93 7.28
N PRO A 17 -3.26 -5.12 7.41
CA PRO A 17 -3.86 -6.43 7.17
C PRO A 17 -3.74 -6.89 5.70
N ILE A 18 -3.69 -5.96 4.74
CA ILE A 18 -3.41 -6.32 3.34
C ILE A 18 -1.96 -6.80 3.19
N LEU A 19 -0.99 -6.08 3.78
CA LEU A 19 0.42 -6.47 3.72
C LEU A 19 0.67 -7.85 4.33
N GLU A 20 0.05 -8.16 5.48
CA GLU A 20 0.15 -9.48 6.12
C GLU A 20 -0.24 -10.61 5.15
N LYS A 21 -1.34 -10.43 4.41
CA LYS A 21 -1.78 -11.42 3.42
C LYS A 21 -0.89 -11.48 2.18
N LEU A 22 -0.37 -10.33 1.73
CA LEU A 22 0.59 -10.31 0.62
C LEU A 22 1.89 -11.05 0.97
N VAL A 23 2.41 -10.87 2.19
CA VAL A 23 3.61 -11.59 2.68
C VAL A 23 3.38 -13.10 2.77
N GLU A 24 2.16 -13.53 3.12
CA GLU A 24 1.81 -14.95 3.08
C GLU A 24 1.82 -15.52 1.65
N LEU A 25 1.34 -14.76 0.67
CA LEU A 25 1.21 -15.20 -0.73
C LEU A 25 2.53 -15.12 -1.52
N PHE A 26 3.30 -14.05 -1.33
CA PHE A 26 4.56 -13.82 -2.03
C PHE A 26 5.71 -14.51 -1.30
N LYS A 27 5.96 -15.79 -1.64
CA LYS A 27 7.14 -16.52 -1.15
C LYS A 27 8.45 -16.14 -1.87
N GLN A 28 8.34 -15.35 -2.94
CA GLN A 28 9.43 -14.89 -3.79
C GLN A 28 9.09 -13.45 -4.24
N PRO A 29 10.08 -12.61 -4.59
CA PRO A 29 9.81 -11.30 -5.15
C PRO A 29 8.90 -11.39 -6.40
N GLY A 30 7.98 -10.44 -6.54
CA GLY A 30 7.04 -10.43 -7.65
C GLY A 30 6.49 -9.03 -7.91
N THR A 31 5.55 -8.93 -8.84
CA THR A 31 4.93 -7.66 -9.24
C THR A 31 3.50 -7.58 -8.74
N ILE A 32 3.12 -6.44 -8.14
CA ILE A 32 1.76 -6.15 -7.69
C ILE A 32 1.19 -5.03 -8.57
N LEU A 33 -0.04 -5.22 -9.04
CA LEU A 33 -0.81 -4.19 -9.75
C LEU A 33 -1.88 -3.63 -8.80
N GLU A 34 -1.82 -2.33 -8.54
CA GLU A 34 -2.84 -1.61 -7.75
C GLU A 34 -3.73 -0.78 -8.68
N ILE A 35 -5.04 -1.02 -8.64
CA ILE A 35 -6.03 -0.30 -9.45
C ILE A 35 -6.72 0.75 -8.58
N GLY A 36 -6.77 2.00 -9.05
CA GLY A 36 -7.45 3.07 -8.33
C GLY A 36 -6.69 3.59 -7.09
N THR A 37 -5.36 3.48 -7.07
CA THR A 37 -4.50 3.76 -5.90
C THR A 37 -4.56 5.19 -5.35
N GLY A 38 -5.04 6.16 -6.15
CA GLY A 38 -5.07 7.56 -5.76
C GLY A 38 -3.66 8.10 -5.49
N THR A 39 -3.30 8.26 -4.21
CA THR A 39 -2.01 8.82 -3.78
C THR A 39 -0.90 7.79 -3.56
N GLY A 40 -1.20 6.49 -3.65
CA GLY A 40 -0.21 5.44 -3.45
C GLY A 40 0.10 5.13 -1.99
N GLN A 41 -0.79 5.42 -1.04
CA GLN A 41 -0.55 5.20 0.39
C GLN A 41 -0.17 3.74 0.71
N HIS A 42 -0.82 2.78 0.07
CA HIS A 42 -0.51 1.35 0.20
C HIS A 42 0.84 1.02 -0.40
N ALA A 43 1.08 1.40 -1.65
CA ALA A 43 2.37 1.20 -2.32
C ALA A 43 3.57 1.73 -1.52
N VAL A 44 3.47 2.94 -0.95
CA VAL A 44 4.54 3.50 -0.10
C VAL A 44 4.76 2.67 1.16
N HIS A 45 3.69 2.20 1.79
CA HIS A 45 3.80 1.35 2.98
C HIS A 45 4.40 -0.02 2.64
N PHE A 46 3.96 -0.66 1.55
CA PHE A 46 4.43 -1.98 1.14
C PHE A 46 5.88 -1.95 0.69
N ALA A 47 6.32 -0.90 -0.02
CA ALA A 47 7.72 -0.77 -0.46
C ALA A 47 8.73 -0.61 0.70
N ALA A 48 8.27 -0.29 1.90
CA ALA A 48 9.12 -0.14 3.08
C ALA A 48 9.31 -1.45 3.88
N HIS A 49 8.66 -2.55 3.47
CA HIS A 49 8.70 -3.87 4.13
C HIS A 49 9.17 -4.94 3.16
#